data_AF-A0A2V7YGQ4-F1
#
_entry.id   AF-A0A2V7YGQ4-F1
#
_cell.length_a   1.000
_cell.length_b   1.000
_cell.length_c   1.000
_cell.angle_alpha   90.00
_cell.angle_beta   90.00
_cell.angle_gamma   90.00
#
_symmetry.space_group_name_H-M   'P 1'
#
loop_
_entity.id
_entity.type
_entity.pdbx_description
1 polymer ?
#
loop_
_entity_poly.entity_id
_entity_poly.type
_entity_poly.pdbx_seq_one_letter_code
_entity_poly.pdbx_strand_id
1 'polypeptide(L)'
;MPKTGIAVLVSILIATSLFAQNNRSAVSLTGSDTATCTVPDPCRTFDVAISKTNPGGEVIVLSSAGYGPFTVNKSVSIISPPAYHAAIAPAAGNAITVSVDSAVVVLRGLTITGGFGGGNGIAFTGQTSTASNTKLYIDHCVISGFPSRGINFARNGTLFVAETTVRQSGSEGILIDGSPGFPSQASIDHILVEENFDGLRVENATVAIRDSVAAENSDVGFFAFASQAGSTADLSANNCQATHNTDGFFAGSGAGTAQLAVSNSVASLNIGYGVGVGNNGTVRASSNIVIRNSNGFVQNGSGVFRSRANNTVDGNTTADTNGTITTPSSFRCCGTTRRAAAKEPHSEEQSKVWSGLEASFS
;
A
#
# COMPACT_ATOMS: atom_id res chain seq x y z
N MET A 1 17.16 -26.18 -83.57
CA MET A 1 17.01 -24.92 -82.81
C MET A 1 15.72 -24.99 -81.99
N PRO A 2 15.74 -25.26 -80.68
CA PRO A 2 14.62 -24.94 -79.81
C PRO A 2 14.89 -23.60 -79.10
N LYS A 3 13.93 -22.68 -79.18
CA LYS A 3 13.97 -21.34 -78.58
C LYS A 3 13.75 -21.46 -77.07
N THR A 4 14.72 -21.01 -76.29
CA THR A 4 14.64 -20.81 -74.84
C THR A 4 13.75 -19.60 -74.55
N GLY A 5 12.53 -19.84 -74.06
CA GLY A 5 11.67 -18.79 -73.51
C GLY A 5 12.07 -18.52 -72.06
N ILE A 6 12.71 -17.38 -71.81
CA ILE A 6 13.01 -16.88 -70.46
C ILE A 6 11.72 -16.27 -69.89
N ALA A 7 11.10 -16.93 -68.93
CA ALA A 7 10.03 -16.36 -68.13
C ALA A 7 10.66 -15.51 -67.00
N VAL A 8 10.49 -14.19 -67.09
CA VAL A 8 10.88 -13.26 -66.02
C VAL A 8 9.75 -13.21 -64.99
N LEU A 9 9.95 -13.86 -63.84
CA LEU A 9 9.10 -13.69 -62.66
C LEU A 9 9.43 -12.33 -62.02
N VAL A 10 8.52 -11.38 -62.13
CA VAL A 10 8.58 -10.11 -61.39
C VAL A 10 8.09 -10.39 -59.96
N SER A 11 9.03 -10.47 -59.01
CA SER A 11 8.74 -10.53 -57.58
C SER A 11 8.35 -9.14 -57.09
N ILE A 12 7.06 -8.91 -56.83
CA ILE A 12 6.56 -7.72 -56.15
C ILE A 12 6.84 -7.92 -54.65
N LEU A 13 7.93 -7.34 -54.15
CA LEU A 13 8.15 -7.17 -52.71
C LEU A 13 7.10 -6.18 -52.20
N ILE A 14 6.06 -6.68 -51.54
CA ILE A 14 5.18 -5.88 -50.71
C ILE A 14 5.99 -5.54 -49.46
N ALA A 15 6.74 -4.43 -49.50
CA ALA A 15 7.28 -3.81 -48.30
C ALA A 15 6.09 -3.32 -47.48
N THR A 16 5.61 -4.14 -46.54
CA THR A 16 4.72 -3.64 -45.50
C THR A 16 5.51 -2.54 -44.78
N SER A 17 5.01 -1.31 -44.85
CA SER A 17 5.53 -0.22 -44.05
C SER A 17 5.30 -0.64 -42.60
N LEU A 18 6.34 -1.14 -41.95
CA LEU A 18 6.37 -1.27 -40.51
C LEU A 18 6.33 0.17 -39.98
N PHE A 19 5.14 0.68 -39.68
CA PHE A 19 5.03 1.94 -38.97
C PHE A 19 5.76 1.75 -37.65
N ALA A 20 6.93 2.38 -37.53
CA ALA A 20 7.70 2.35 -36.29
C ALA A 20 6.79 2.92 -35.19
N GLN A 21 6.47 2.08 -34.21
CA GLN A 21 5.78 2.53 -33.01
C GLN A 21 6.68 3.55 -32.28
N ASN A 22 6.04 4.48 -31.57
CA ASN A 22 6.72 5.53 -30.86
C ASN A 22 7.31 4.99 -29.56
N ASN A 23 8.52 5.42 -29.19
CA ASN A 23 9.01 5.23 -27.82
C ASN A 23 8.28 6.16 -26.84
N ARG A 24 7.86 7.33 -27.32
CA ARG A 24 7.08 8.32 -26.57
C ARG A 24 5.91 8.77 -27.44
N SER A 25 4.69 8.45 -27.00
CA SER A 25 3.48 9.04 -27.57
C SER A 25 2.95 10.16 -26.69
N ALA A 26 2.04 10.97 -27.22
CA ALA A 26 1.42 12.07 -26.52
C ALA A 26 -0.10 12.07 -26.69
N VAL A 27 -0.81 12.54 -25.66
CA VAL A 27 -2.24 12.84 -25.70
C VAL A 27 -2.51 14.32 -25.41
N SER A 28 -3.51 14.88 -26.07
CA SER A 28 -3.90 16.30 -25.92
C SER A 28 -5.40 16.50 -26.14
N LEU A 29 -5.97 17.54 -25.54
CA LEU A 29 -7.34 18.01 -25.71
C LEU A 29 -7.64 18.25 -27.20
N THR A 30 -6.71 18.85 -27.92
CA THR A 30 -6.86 19.15 -29.36
C THR A 30 -6.26 18.05 -30.25
N GLY A 31 -5.90 16.90 -29.68
CA GLY A 31 -5.35 15.77 -30.43
C GLY A 31 -6.40 15.07 -31.30
N SER A 32 -5.93 14.17 -32.16
CA SER A 32 -6.77 13.32 -33.01
C SER A 32 -6.29 11.88 -32.98
N ASP A 33 -7.21 10.91 -32.89
CA ASP A 33 -6.83 9.49 -32.90
C ASP A 33 -6.34 8.98 -34.26
N THR A 34 -6.53 9.79 -35.32
CA THR A 34 -5.91 9.55 -36.63
C THR A 34 -4.46 10.05 -36.70
N ALA A 35 -3.98 10.81 -35.71
CA ALA A 35 -2.64 11.39 -35.65
C ALA A 35 -1.55 10.33 -35.51
N THR A 36 -0.29 10.71 -35.65
CA THR A 36 0.87 9.85 -35.35
C THR A 36 1.10 9.62 -33.85
N CYS A 37 0.32 10.27 -32.98
CA CYS A 37 0.45 10.31 -31.53
C CYS A 37 1.82 10.82 -31.05
N THR A 38 2.52 11.65 -31.82
CA THR A 38 3.80 12.26 -31.41
C THR A 38 3.55 13.58 -30.67
N VAL A 39 4.58 14.19 -30.08
CA VAL A 39 4.43 15.50 -29.40
C VAL A 39 3.84 16.60 -30.30
N PRO A 40 4.29 16.80 -31.55
CA PRO A 40 3.68 17.79 -32.44
C PRO A 40 2.35 17.35 -33.06
N ASP A 41 1.98 16.07 -32.95
CA ASP A 41 0.78 15.49 -33.56
C ASP A 41 0.13 14.46 -32.58
N PRO A 42 -0.41 14.94 -31.44
CA PRO A 42 -0.84 14.10 -30.34
C PRO A 42 -2.19 13.42 -30.61
N CYS A 43 -2.41 12.28 -29.96
CA CYS A 43 -3.69 11.58 -30.00
C CYS A 43 -4.71 12.16 -29.03
N ARG A 44 -6.00 11.85 -29.23
CA ARG A 44 -7.05 12.33 -28.33
C ARG A 44 -7.23 11.40 -27.13
N THR A 45 -7.12 10.08 -27.36
CA THR A 45 -7.39 9.05 -26.35
C THR A 45 -6.13 8.28 -25.95
N PHE A 46 -6.11 7.78 -24.71
CA PHE A 46 -5.02 6.95 -24.22
C PHE A 46 -4.94 5.61 -24.94
N ASP A 47 -6.07 4.95 -25.24
CA ASP A 47 -6.07 3.64 -25.91
C ASP A 47 -5.35 3.72 -27.27
N VAL A 48 -5.61 4.76 -28.05
CA VAL A 48 -4.96 4.95 -29.35
C VAL A 48 -3.48 5.31 -29.18
N ALA A 49 -3.13 6.19 -28.24
CA ALA A 49 -1.73 6.48 -27.94
C ALA A 49 -0.94 5.24 -27.48
N ILE A 50 -1.52 4.41 -26.60
CA ILE A 50 -0.93 3.13 -26.16
C ILE A 50 -0.73 2.20 -27.35
N SER A 51 -1.72 2.09 -28.26
CA SER A 51 -1.61 1.24 -29.44
C SER A 51 -0.41 1.59 -30.34
N LYS A 52 -0.08 2.89 -30.45
CA LYS A 52 1.05 3.41 -31.25
C LYS A 52 2.36 3.52 -30.46
N THR A 53 2.37 3.14 -29.18
CA THR A 53 3.57 3.15 -28.32
C THR A 53 4.20 1.77 -28.24
N ASN A 54 5.54 1.71 -28.36
CA ASN A 54 6.32 0.50 -28.16
C ASN A 54 6.11 -0.05 -26.73
N PRO A 55 6.10 -1.38 -26.53
CA PRO A 55 6.21 -1.95 -25.19
C PRO A 55 7.44 -1.41 -24.46
N GLY A 56 7.25 -0.95 -23.22
CA GLY A 56 8.26 -0.27 -22.41
C GLY A 56 8.40 1.22 -22.68
N GLY A 57 7.65 1.77 -23.64
CA GLY A 57 7.59 3.21 -23.92
C GLY A 57 6.71 3.98 -22.94
N GLU A 58 6.44 5.24 -23.28
CA GLU A 58 5.62 6.14 -22.45
C GLU A 58 4.57 6.92 -23.27
N VAL A 59 3.48 7.28 -22.60
CA VAL A 59 2.45 8.18 -23.11
C VAL A 59 2.38 9.38 -22.18
N ILE A 60 2.63 10.57 -22.70
CA ILE A 60 2.63 11.81 -21.93
C ILE A 60 1.40 12.67 -22.22
N VAL A 61 0.88 13.33 -21.19
CA VAL A 61 -0.21 14.30 -21.32
C VAL A 61 0.36 15.68 -21.65
N LEU A 62 -0.21 16.36 -22.64
CA LEU A 62 0.21 17.70 -23.08
C LEU A 62 -0.80 18.81 -22.77
N SER A 63 -1.95 18.50 -22.19
CA SER A 63 -2.98 19.49 -21.86
C SER A 63 -3.91 19.00 -20.75
N SER A 64 -4.50 19.92 -19.98
CA SER A 64 -5.55 19.57 -19.02
C SER A 64 -6.86 19.25 -19.72
N ALA A 65 -7.42 18.05 -19.51
CA ALA A 65 -8.67 17.61 -20.12
C ALA A 65 -9.26 16.35 -19.45
N GLY A 66 -10.49 16.01 -19.84
CA GLY A 66 -11.04 14.66 -19.67
C GLY A 66 -10.58 13.75 -20.81
N TYR A 67 -9.93 12.64 -20.46
CA TYR A 67 -9.36 11.66 -21.39
C TYR A 67 -10.15 10.35 -21.49
N GLY A 68 -11.12 10.15 -20.59
CA GLY A 68 -11.96 8.96 -20.54
C GLY A 68 -11.23 7.74 -19.98
N PRO A 69 -11.97 6.65 -19.74
CA PRO A 69 -11.39 5.38 -19.30
C PRO A 69 -10.56 4.73 -20.40
N PHE A 70 -9.57 3.91 -20.03
CA PHE A 70 -8.68 3.23 -20.98
C PHE A 70 -8.13 1.93 -20.43
N THR A 71 -7.51 1.13 -21.31
CA THR A 71 -6.91 -0.17 -20.98
C THR A 71 -5.40 -0.18 -21.25
N VAL A 72 -4.63 -0.64 -20.27
CA VAL A 72 -3.20 -0.94 -20.43
C VAL A 72 -3.04 -2.43 -20.73
N ASN A 73 -2.56 -2.75 -21.93
CA ASN A 73 -2.39 -4.12 -22.41
C ASN A 73 -0.93 -4.48 -22.77
N LYS A 74 0.01 -3.63 -22.39
CA LYS A 74 1.47 -3.85 -22.55
C LYS A 74 2.23 -3.08 -21.47
N SER A 75 3.54 -3.34 -21.33
CA SER A 75 4.40 -2.47 -20.52
C SER A 75 4.37 -1.05 -21.08
N VAL A 76 3.99 -0.06 -20.27
CA VAL A 76 3.92 1.35 -20.69
C VAL A 76 3.86 2.24 -19.44
N SER A 77 4.42 3.44 -19.56
CA SER A 77 4.24 4.50 -18.56
C SER A 77 3.21 5.52 -19.03
N ILE A 78 2.18 5.79 -18.24
CA ILE A 78 1.19 6.84 -18.48
C ILE A 78 1.48 7.97 -17.50
N ILE A 79 1.88 9.11 -18.04
CA ILE A 79 2.42 10.21 -17.23
C ILE A 79 1.62 11.48 -17.51
N SER A 80 0.95 11.99 -16.48
CA SER A 80 0.50 13.38 -16.45
C SER A 80 1.53 14.22 -15.68
N PRO A 81 2.25 15.13 -16.36
CA PRO A 81 3.12 16.08 -15.69
C PRO A 81 2.34 16.96 -14.70
N PRO A 82 2.96 17.47 -13.62
CA PRO A 82 2.27 18.28 -12.59
C PRO A 82 1.52 19.52 -13.12
N ALA A 83 1.89 20.04 -14.29
CA ALA A 83 1.22 21.17 -14.92
C ALA A 83 -0.11 20.82 -15.61
N TYR A 84 -0.39 19.53 -15.80
CA TYR A 84 -1.57 19.07 -16.54
C TYR A 84 -2.48 18.21 -15.68
N HIS A 85 -3.77 18.54 -15.74
CA HIS A 85 -4.83 17.79 -15.08
C HIS A 85 -5.45 16.79 -16.06
N ALA A 86 -4.98 15.54 -16.01
CA ALA A 86 -5.53 14.43 -16.78
C ALA A 86 -6.66 13.76 -16.00
N ALA A 87 -7.90 14.08 -16.35
CA ALA A 87 -9.08 13.55 -15.68
C ALA A 87 -9.61 12.28 -16.35
N ILE A 88 -9.89 11.26 -15.54
CA ILE A 88 -10.53 10.02 -15.94
C ILE A 88 -11.83 9.88 -15.15
N ALA A 89 -12.96 9.89 -15.86
CA ALA A 89 -14.30 9.89 -15.29
C ALA A 89 -15.20 8.89 -16.05
N PRO A 90 -15.18 7.59 -15.68
CA PRO A 90 -16.00 6.57 -16.33
C PRO A 90 -17.48 6.71 -15.95
N ALA A 91 -18.37 6.51 -16.93
CA ALA A 91 -19.81 6.42 -16.69
C ALA A 91 -20.26 5.01 -16.25
N ALA A 92 -19.42 4.00 -16.51
CA ALA A 92 -19.60 2.60 -16.11
C ALA A 92 -18.25 1.87 -16.19
N GLY A 93 -18.13 0.73 -15.51
CA GLY A 93 -16.91 -0.09 -15.55
C GLY A 93 -15.71 0.56 -14.85
N ASN A 94 -14.51 0.04 -15.06
CA ASN A 94 -13.30 0.57 -14.41
C ASN A 94 -12.81 1.85 -15.11
N ALA A 95 -12.24 2.79 -14.35
CA ALA A 95 -11.59 3.96 -14.94
C ALA A 95 -10.32 3.57 -15.71
N ILE A 96 -9.45 2.77 -15.09
CA ILE A 96 -8.24 2.24 -15.73
C ILE A 96 -8.23 0.74 -15.54
N THR A 97 -8.20 0.00 -16.65
CA THR A 97 -8.04 -1.45 -16.63
C THR A 97 -6.60 -1.80 -16.97
N VAL A 98 -5.89 -2.48 -16.07
CA VAL A 98 -4.57 -3.03 -16.33
C VAL A 98 -4.76 -4.51 -16.63
N SER A 99 -4.48 -4.94 -17.86
CA SER A 99 -4.70 -6.31 -18.35
C SER A 99 -3.44 -6.81 -19.04
N VAL A 100 -2.44 -7.14 -18.24
CA VAL A 100 -1.10 -7.56 -18.69
C VAL A 100 -0.56 -8.69 -17.83
N ASP A 101 0.32 -9.50 -18.40
CA ASP A 101 1.12 -10.47 -17.69
C ASP A 101 2.61 -10.21 -17.96
N SER A 102 3.43 -10.30 -16.90
CA SER A 102 4.89 -10.08 -16.96
C SER A 102 5.28 -8.71 -17.56
N ALA A 103 4.55 -7.65 -17.19
CA ALA A 103 4.77 -6.29 -17.69
C ALA A 103 5.14 -5.30 -16.60
N VAL A 104 5.67 -4.14 -17.00
CA VAL A 104 5.91 -3.00 -16.11
C VAL A 104 5.00 -1.86 -16.53
N VAL A 105 4.10 -1.45 -15.64
CA VAL A 105 3.14 -0.37 -15.88
C VAL A 105 3.36 0.72 -14.84
N VAL A 106 3.40 1.97 -15.30
CA VAL A 106 3.49 3.15 -14.43
C VAL A 106 2.29 4.03 -14.70
N LEU A 107 1.57 4.43 -13.66
CA LEU A 107 0.50 5.42 -13.70
C LEU A 107 0.91 6.57 -12.80
N ARG A 108 1.11 7.77 -13.37
CA ARG A 108 1.61 8.93 -12.63
C ARG A 108 0.77 10.18 -12.86
N GLY A 109 0.43 10.89 -11.79
CA GLY A 109 -0.16 12.23 -11.87
C GLY A 109 -1.63 12.26 -12.33
N LEU A 110 -2.32 11.13 -12.34
CA LEU A 110 -3.68 11.01 -12.87
C LEU A 110 -4.72 11.41 -11.82
N THR A 111 -5.76 12.11 -12.26
CA THR A 111 -6.96 12.38 -11.43
C THR A 111 -8.11 11.49 -11.91
N ILE A 112 -8.57 10.60 -11.04
CA ILE A 112 -9.47 9.50 -11.36
C ILE A 112 -10.71 9.61 -10.46
N THR A 113 -11.88 9.87 -11.05
CA THR A 113 -13.11 10.18 -10.30
C THR A 113 -14.26 9.27 -10.70
N GLY A 114 -14.89 8.61 -9.72
CA GLY A 114 -15.96 7.62 -9.92
C GLY A 114 -17.39 8.15 -9.89
N GLY A 115 -17.59 9.44 -9.62
CA GLY A 115 -18.90 10.07 -9.35
C GLY A 115 -19.95 10.00 -10.47
N PHE A 116 -19.64 9.38 -11.60
CA PHE A 116 -20.53 9.22 -12.75
C PHE A 116 -20.97 7.77 -13.01
N GLY A 117 -20.72 6.84 -12.09
CA GLY A 117 -21.16 5.44 -12.20
C GLY A 117 -20.04 4.43 -12.50
N GLY A 118 -18.77 4.83 -12.36
CA GLY A 118 -17.64 3.91 -12.46
C GLY A 118 -17.67 2.81 -11.40
N GLY A 119 -17.25 1.60 -11.72
CA GLY A 119 -17.08 0.51 -10.75
C GLY A 119 -15.86 0.74 -9.86
N ASN A 120 -14.66 0.48 -10.39
CA ASN A 120 -13.40 0.70 -9.67
C ASN A 120 -12.56 1.81 -10.33
N GLY A 121 -11.69 2.46 -9.56
CA GLY A 121 -10.73 3.44 -10.08
C GLY A 121 -9.67 2.78 -10.96
N ILE A 122 -8.77 2.03 -10.35
CA ILE A 122 -7.78 1.22 -11.06
C ILE A 122 -8.07 -0.24 -10.77
N ALA A 123 -8.22 -1.06 -11.81
CA ALA A 123 -8.43 -2.49 -11.66
C ALA A 123 -7.34 -3.25 -12.38
N PHE A 124 -6.59 -4.06 -11.63
CA PHE A 124 -5.66 -5.03 -12.21
C PHE A 124 -6.43 -6.33 -12.48
N THR A 125 -6.64 -6.63 -13.75
CA THR A 125 -7.55 -7.69 -14.22
C THR A 125 -6.85 -8.67 -15.17
N GLY A 126 -7.59 -9.68 -15.60
CA GLY A 126 -7.19 -10.57 -16.69
C GLY A 126 -6.73 -11.96 -16.28
N GLN A 127 -7.03 -12.42 -15.05
CA GLN A 127 -6.51 -13.65 -14.44
C GLN A 127 -6.38 -14.84 -15.38
N THR A 128 -5.19 -15.45 -15.41
CA THR A 128 -5.05 -16.88 -15.67
C THR A 128 -4.21 -17.48 -14.56
N SER A 129 -4.42 -18.77 -14.30
CA SER A 129 -3.87 -19.61 -13.21
C SER A 129 -2.33 -19.75 -13.20
N THR A 130 -1.61 -18.69 -13.54
CA THR A 130 -0.19 -18.64 -13.82
C THR A 130 0.47 -17.53 -13.03
N ALA A 131 1.76 -17.71 -12.73
CA ALA A 131 2.56 -16.69 -12.07
C ALA A 131 2.70 -15.45 -12.97
N SER A 132 2.32 -14.27 -12.48
CA SER A 132 2.52 -12.99 -13.13
C SER A 132 3.65 -12.26 -12.44
N ASN A 133 4.65 -11.84 -13.21
CA ASN A 133 5.74 -10.97 -12.74
C ASN A 133 5.43 -9.49 -12.99
N THR A 134 4.16 -9.13 -13.12
CA THR A 134 3.74 -7.77 -13.41
C THR A 134 4.06 -6.84 -12.24
N LYS A 135 4.65 -5.68 -12.55
CA LYS A 135 4.90 -4.59 -11.61
C LYS A 135 4.03 -3.40 -12.00
N LEU A 136 3.15 -2.98 -11.09
CA LEU A 136 2.34 -1.78 -11.25
C LEU A 136 2.83 -0.72 -10.28
N TYR A 137 3.18 0.45 -10.81
CA TYR A 137 3.53 1.63 -10.03
C TYR A 137 2.39 2.64 -10.15
N ILE A 138 1.86 3.09 -9.02
CA ILE A 138 0.87 4.17 -8.91
C ILE A 138 1.51 5.27 -8.09
N ASP A 139 1.69 6.43 -8.69
CA ASP A 139 2.49 7.50 -8.12
C ASP A 139 1.79 8.85 -8.30
N HIS A 140 1.69 9.65 -7.24
CA HIS A 140 1.10 10.99 -7.31
C HIS A 140 -0.31 11.02 -7.95
N CYS A 141 -1.14 10.01 -7.69
CA CYS A 141 -2.48 9.95 -8.23
C CYS A 141 -3.53 10.40 -7.21
N VAL A 142 -4.69 10.83 -7.69
CA VAL A 142 -5.87 11.11 -6.87
C VAL A 142 -7.01 10.23 -7.37
N ILE A 143 -7.55 9.39 -6.50
CA ILE A 143 -8.63 8.45 -6.81
C ILE A 143 -9.79 8.74 -5.85
N SER A 144 -10.97 9.08 -6.38
CA SER A 144 -12.06 9.59 -5.54
C SER A 144 -13.44 9.12 -6.01
N GLY A 145 -14.33 8.79 -5.07
CA GLY A 145 -15.77 8.72 -5.34
C GLY A 145 -16.24 7.49 -6.11
N PHE A 146 -15.59 6.33 -5.94
CA PHE A 146 -15.99 5.09 -6.62
C PHE A 146 -16.98 4.27 -5.78
N PRO A 147 -18.15 3.86 -6.28
CA PRO A 147 -19.09 3.01 -5.54
C PRO A 147 -18.54 1.63 -5.15
N SER A 148 -17.51 1.12 -5.85
CA SER A 148 -16.75 -0.07 -5.43
C SER A 148 -15.40 0.35 -4.84
N ARG A 149 -14.27 0.01 -5.47
CA ARG A 149 -12.93 0.20 -4.91
C ARG A 149 -12.17 1.31 -5.60
N GLY A 150 -11.35 2.03 -4.86
CA GLY A 150 -10.39 2.97 -5.46
C GLY A 150 -9.34 2.22 -6.29
N ILE A 151 -8.59 1.34 -5.64
CA ILE A 151 -7.60 0.46 -6.27
C ILE A 151 -7.99 -0.99 -5.98
N ASN A 152 -8.28 -1.74 -7.04
CA ASN A 152 -8.55 -3.16 -7.00
C ASN A 152 -7.36 -3.94 -7.60
N PHE A 153 -6.43 -4.35 -6.73
CA PHE A 153 -5.29 -5.20 -7.09
C PHE A 153 -5.58 -6.66 -6.69
N ALA A 154 -6.54 -7.28 -7.38
CA ALA A 154 -7.04 -8.64 -7.09
C ALA A 154 -6.46 -9.69 -8.06
N ARG A 155 -5.13 -9.77 -8.12
CA ARG A 155 -4.37 -10.68 -8.99
C ARG A 155 -2.93 -10.76 -8.51
N ASN A 156 -2.24 -11.84 -8.83
CA ASN A 156 -0.82 -11.98 -8.49
C ASN A 156 0.07 -10.98 -9.24
N GLY A 157 1.08 -10.45 -8.55
CA GLY A 157 2.00 -9.44 -9.07
C GLY A 157 2.60 -8.61 -7.93
N THR A 158 3.28 -7.51 -8.28
CA THR A 158 3.82 -6.56 -7.32
C THR A 158 3.25 -5.16 -7.54
N LEU A 159 2.66 -4.59 -6.50
CA LEU A 159 2.14 -3.23 -6.49
C LEU A 159 3.09 -2.30 -5.72
N PHE A 160 3.37 -1.15 -6.29
CA PHE A 160 4.03 -0.03 -5.62
C PHE A 160 3.09 1.17 -5.65
N VAL A 161 2.76 1.72 -4.48
CA VAL A 161 1.93 2.93 -4.38
C VAL A 161 2.68 3.98 -3.57
N ALA A 162 2.83 5.18 -4.13
CA ALA A 162 3.49 6.29 -3.48
C ALA A 162 2.70 7.59 -3.66
N GLU A 163 2.68 8.44 -2.63
CA GLU A 163 2.21 9.82 -2.70
C GLU A 163 0.81 9.96 -3.33
N THR A 164 -0.07 9.02 -3.04
CA THR A 164 -1.38 8.87 -3.69
C THR A 164 -2.50 9.03 -2.67
N THR A 165 -3.57 9.72 -3.06
CA THR A 165 -4.80 9.83 -2.27
C THR A 165 -5.87 8.92 -2.85
N VAL A 166 -6.50 8.11 -1.99
CA VAL A 166 -7.66 7.27 -2.36
C VAL A 166 -8.79 7.52 -1.37
N ARG A 167 -9.93 8.01 -1.87
CA ARG A 167 -11.02 8.42 -0.99
C ARG A 167 -12.42 8.20 -1.50
N GLN A 168 -13.37 8.23 -0.57
CA GLN A 168 -14.79 8.20 -0.89
C GLN A 168 -15.17 6.98 -1.73
N SER A 169 -14.54 5.84 -1.44
CA SER A 169 -14.88 4.56 -2.07
C SER A 169 -16.00 3.88 -1.28
N GLY A 170 -17.03 3.39 -1.97
CA GLY A 170 -18.14 2.66 -1.34
C GLY A 170 -17.77 1.29 -0.78
N SER A 171 -16.59 0.78 -1.15
CA SER A 171 -15.94 -0.42 -0.62
C SER A 171 -14.52 -0.05 -0.16
N GLU A 172 -13.54 -0.94 -0.30
CA GLU A 172 -12.16 -0.71 0.11
C GLU A 172 -11.52 0.41 -0.73
N GLY A 173 -10.81 1.34 -0.09
CA GLY A 173 -9.97 2.31 -0.79
C GLY A 173 -8.93 1.57 -1.61
N ILE A 174 -8.16 0.69 -0.97
CA ILE A 174 -7.18 -0.19 -1.61
C ILE A 174 -7.46 -1.64 -1.19
N LEU A 175 -7.81 -2.48 -2.16
CA LEU A 175 -7.81 -3.93 -2.00
C LEU A 175 -6.57 -4.53 -2.65
N ILE A 176 -5.84 -5.34 -1.89
CA ILE A 176 -4.76 -6.18 -2.39
C ILE A 176 -5.10 -7.63 -2.09
N ASP A 177 -5.38 -8.36 -3.15
CA ASP A 177 -5.75 -9.75 -3.10
C ASP A 177 -5.02 -10.55 -4.18
N GLY A 178 -4.70 -11.79 -3.88
CA GLY A 178 -4.05 -12.74 -4.79
C GLY A 178 -4.87 -14.01 -4.88
N SER A 179 -4.55 -14.92 -5.79
CA SER A 179 -5.17 -16.25 -5.77
C SER A 179 -4.39 -17.22 -4.88
N PRO A 180 -5.01 -18.16 -4.16
CA PRO A 180 -4.29 -19.19 -3.42
C PRO A 180 -3.22 -19.87 -4.30
N GLY A 181 -1.98 -19.95 -3.82
CA GLY A 181 -0.80 -20.42 -4.59
C GLY A 181 -0.08 -19.34 -5.40
N PHE A 182 -0.69 -18.17 -5.58
CA PHE A 182 -0.12 -17.00 -6.25
C PHE A 182 -0.41 -15.71 -5.43
N PRO A 183 0.23 -15.54 -4.26
CA PRO A 183 0.01 -14.37 -3.42
C PRO A 183 0.51 -13.09 -4.11
N SER A 184 -0.18 -11.98 -3.83
CA SER A 184 0.21 -10.65 -4.28
C SER A 184 1.23 -10.04 -3.32
N GLN A 185 2.04 -9.11 -3.82
CA GLN A 185 2.99 -8.34 -3.00
C GLN A 185 2.75 -6.85 -3.17
N ALA A 186 2.96 -6.07 -2.12
CA ALA A 186 2.96 -4.62 -2.26
C ALA A 186 3.88 -3.88 -1.29
N SER A 187 4.39 -2.73 -1.76
CA SER A 187 5.05 -1.72 -0.95
C SER A 187 4.30 -0.40 -1.12
N ILE A 188 3.83 0.16 -0.01
CA ILE A 188 3.00 1.36 0.00
C ILE A 188 3.68 2.42 0.88
N ASP A 189 3.73 3.65 0.39
CA ASP A 189 4.45 4.74 1.04
C ASP A 189 3.72 6.07 0.90
N HIS A 190 3.66 6.87 1.97
CA HIS A 190 3.11 8.24 1.92
C HIS A 190 1.72 8.34 1.26
N ILE A 191 0.80 7.44 1.59
CA ILE A 191 -0.58 7.51 1.07
C ILE A 191 -1.56 8.11 2.07
N LEU A 192 -2.67 8.63 1.53
CA LEU A 192 -3.85 9.01 2.28
C LEU A 192 -5.05 8.18 1.81
N VAL A 193 -5.58 7.33 2.68
CA VAL A 193 -6.79 6.50 2.44
C VAL A 193 -7.92 6.95 3.37
N GLU A 194 -8.80 7.79 2.85
CA GLU A 194 -9.82 8.49 3.67
C GLU A 194 -11.26 8.28 3.20
N GLU A 195 -12.23 8.29 4.11
CA GLU A 195 -13.66 8.22 3.78
C GLU A 195 -14.06 7.00 2.91
N ASN A 196 -13.36 5.87 3.03
CA ASN A 196 -13.73 4.63 2.33
C ASN A 196 -14.49 3.68 3.27
N PHE A 197 -14.93 2.51 2.77
CA PHE A 197 -15.41 1.46 3.68
C PHE A 197 -14.25 0.95 4.56
N ASP A 198 -13.25 0.32 3.95
CA ASP A 198 -11.93 0.09 4.55
C ASP A 198 -10.91 1.01 3.90
N GLY A 199 -9.89 1.44 4.64
CA GLY A 199 -8.77 2.18 4.05
C GLY A 199 -7.91 1.28 3.14
N LEU A 200 -7.23 0.31 3.77
CA LEU A 200 -6.44 -0.73 3.10
C LEU A 200 -6.88 -2.11 3.59
N ARG A 201 -7.33 -2.98 2.68
CA ARG A 201 -7.56 -4.40 2.95
C ARG A 201 -6.53 -5.27 2.24
N VAL A 202 -5.85 -6.10 3.03
CA VAL A 202 -4.89 -7.11 2.59
C VAL A 202 -5.51 -8.48 2.79
N GLU A 203 -5.75 -9.21 1.71
CA GLU A 203 -6.25 -10.58 1.78
C GLU A 203 -5.15 -11.59 1.49
N ASN A 204 -5.11 -12.22 0.32
CA ASN A 204 -4.07 -13.19 0.01
C ASN A 204 -2.80 -12.51 -0.53
N ALA A 205 -2.13 -11.75 0.33
CA ALA A 205 -1.02 -10.90 -0.03
C ALA A 205 -0.03 -10.63 1.12
N THR A 206 1.18 -10.22 0.74
CA THR A 206 2.22 -9.70 1.65
C THR A 206 2.47 -8.23 1.37
N VAL A 207 2.20 -7.36 2.34
CA VAL A 207 2.20 -5.91 2.17
C VAL A 207 3.02 -5.24 3.26
N ALA A 208 3.92 -4.36 2.84
CA ALA A 208 4.57 -3.40 3.73
C ALA A 208 4.03 -2.00 3.42
N ILE A 209 3.54 -1.31 4.45
CA ILE A 209 3.08 0.08 4.37
C ILE A 209 3.81 0.94 5.39
N ARG A 210 4.24 2.13 4.96
CA ARG A 210 4.82 3.12 5.87
C ARG A 210 4.35 4.55 5.60
N ASP A 211 4.52 5.40 6.61
CA ASP A 211 4.33 6.85 6.52
C ASP A 211 2.96 7.25 5.96
N SER A 212 1.92 6.49 6.29
CA SER A 212 0.62 6.56 5.64
C SER A 212 -0.53 6.79 6.63
N VAL A 213 -1.62 7.38 6.14
CA VAL A 213 -2.79 7.73 6.97
C VAL A 213 -4.03 7.02 6.47
N ALA A 214 -4.74 6.34 7.38
CA ALA A 214 -6.09 5.85 7.19
C ALA A 214 -7.05 6.62 8.11
N ALA A 215 -7.93 7.41 7.52
CA ALA A 215 -8.80 8.33 8.25
C ALA A 215 -10.26 8.20 7.86
N GLU A 216 -11.17 8.28 8.83
CA GLU A 216 -12.61 8.40 8.55
C GLU A 216 -13.19 7.26 7.68
N ASN A 217 -12.54 6.09 7.67
CA ASN A 217 -13.09 4.93 6.98
C ASN A 217 -14.20 4.31 7.84
N SER A 218 -15.30 3.91 7.22
CA SER A 218 -16.50 3.47 7.97
C SER A 218 -16.34 2.10 8.64
N ASP A 219 -15.28 1.36 8.32
CA ASP A 219 -14.90 0.10 8.96
C ASP A 219 -13.43 0.15 9.40
N VAL A 220 -12.52 -0.63 8.80
CA VAL A 220 -11.14 -0.73 9.29
C VAL A 220 -10.19 0.19 8.52
N GLY A 221 -9.32 0.92 9.23
CA GLY A 221 -8.27 1.72 8.61
C GLY A 221 -7.24 0.87 7.86
N PHE A 222 -6.57 -0.04 8.58
CA PHE A 222 -5.62 -1.00 8.02
C PHE A 222 -5.97 -2.43 8.43
N PHE A 223 -6.36 -3.26 7.45
CA PHE A 223 -6.96 -4.56 7.69
C PHE A 223 -6.17 -5.70 7.02
N ALA A 224 -5.64 -6.62 7.81
CA ALA A 224 -5.24 -7.95 7.34
C ALA A 224 -6.43 -8.93 7.48
N PHE A 225 -7.01 -9.36 6.35
CA PHE A 225 -8.20 -10.21 6.30
C PHE A 225 -8.05 -11.41 5.37
N ALA A 226 -7.81 -12.60 5.90
CA ALA A 226 -7.70 -13.81 5.07
C ALA A 226 -9.04 -14.56 4.99
N SER A 227 -9.82 -14.33 3.92
CA SER A 227 -11.17 -14.89 3.77
C SER A 227 -11.19 -16.41 3.51
N GLN A 228 -10.20 -16.94 2.78
CA GLN A 228 -10.21 -18.31 2.23
C GLN A 228 -9.23 -19.26 2.94
N ALA A 229 -9.57 -20.54 3.03
CA ALA A 229 -8.66 -21.56 3.57
C ALA A 229 -7.36 -21.64 2.76
N GLY A 230 -6.22 -21.67 3.44
CA GLY A 230 -4.90 -21.67 2.81
C GLY A 230 -4.40 -20.31 2.30
N SER A 231 -5.21 -19.25 2.37
CA SER A 231 -4.74 -17.88 2.14
C SER A 231 -4.04 -17.31 3.36
N THR A 232 -3.06 -16.43 3.12
CA THR A 232 -2.37 -15.68 4.17
C THR A 232 -2.39 -14.19 3.86
N ALA A 233 -2.92 -13.41 4.80
CA ALA A 233 -2.78 -11.95 4.83
C ALA A 233 -1.61 -11.60 5.73
N ASP A 234 -0.59 -10.94 5.20
CA ASP A 234 0.56 -10.45 5.96
C ASP A 234 0.75 -8.96 5.74
N LEU A 235 0.44 -8.16 6.76
CA LEU A 235 0.52 -6.70 6.73
C LEU A 235 1.52 -6.20 7.76
N SER A 236 2.54 -5.47 7.31
CA SER A 236 3.44 -4.71 8.16
C SER A 236 3.15 -3.21 8.02
N ALA A 237 2.62 -2.59 9.07
CA ALA A 237 2.39 -1.15 9.16
C ALA A 237 3.46 -0.48 10.06
N ASN A 238 4.16 0.50 9.52
CA ASN A 238 5.20 1.24 10.23
C ASN A 238 5.02 2.75 10.07
N ASN A 239 5.07 3.50 11.18
CA ASN A 239 4.85 4.96 11.13
C ASN A 239 3.55 5.36 10.41
N CYS A 240 2.48 4.61 10.66
CA CYS A 240 1.16 4.90 10.10
C CYS A 240 0.24 5.56 11.14
N GLN A 241 -0.77 6.27 10.67
CA GLN A 241 -1.84 6.81 11.51
C GLN A 241 -3.19 6.21 11.10
N ALA A 242 -3.87 5.56 12.05
CA ALA A 242 -5.26 5.11 11.89
C ALA A 242 -6.16 5.94 12.81
N THR A 243 -6.96 6.83 12.25
CA THR A 243 -7.78 7.77 13.03
C THR A 243 -9.21 7.90 12.55
N HIS A 244 -10.17 8.07 13.47
CA HIS A 244 -11.59 8.24 13.14
C HIS A 244 -12.19 7.10 12.29
N ASN A 245 -11.60 5.90 12.31
CA ASN A 245 -12.19 4.72 11.68
C ASN A 245 -13.11 3.99 12.67
N THR A 246 -13.80 2.94 12.23
CA THR A 246 -14.39 1.98 13.18
C THR A 246 -13.30 1.30 13.99
N ASP A 247 -12.41 0.58 13.32
CA ASP A 247 -11.21 0.02 13.93
C ASP A 247 -9.97 0.59 13.25
N GLY A 248 -8.92 0.86 14.03
CA GLY A 248 -7.68 1.45 13.52
C GLY A 248 -6.87 0.44 12.70
N PHE A 249 -6.20 -0.47 13.42
CA PHE A 249 -5.45 -1.57 12.83
C PHE A 249 -6.07 -2.90 13.25
N PHE A 250 -6.40 -3.77 12.31
CA PHE A 250 -7.05 -5.03 12.63
C PHE A 250 -6.47 -6.22 11.85
N ALA A 251 -6.37 -7.37 12.52
CA ALA A 251 -6.13 -8.65 11.87
C ALA A 251 -7.19 -9.67 12.26
N GLY A 252 -7.85 -10.24 11.27
CA GLY A 252 -8.83 -11.30 11.46
C GLY A 252 -8.98 -12.12 10.20
N SER A 253 -9.74 -13.20 10.25
CA SER A 253 -9.89 -14.07 9.07
C SER A 253 -11.24 -14.78 9.09
N GLY A 254 -11.65 -15.21 7.90
CA GLY A 254 -12.68 -16.24 7.75
C GLY A 254 -12.05 -17.60 7.99
N ALA A 255 -11.55 -18.21 6.92
CA ALA A 255 -10.91 -19.54 6.96
C ALA A 255 -9.37 -19.50 6.76
N GLY A 256 -8.79 -18.34 6.45
CA GLY A 256 -7.35 -18.18 6.23
C GLY A 256 -6.56 -17.80 7.49
N THR A 257 -5.32 -17.36 7.32
CA THR A 257 -4.49 -16.81 8.42
C THR A 257 -4.21 -15.33 8.19
N ALA A 258 -4.48 -14.48 9.18
CA ALA A 258 -4.15 -13.06 9.11
C ALA A 258 -3.02 -12.70 10.08
N GLN A 259 -2.05 -11.94 9.60
CA GLN A 259 -0.91 -11.46 10.36
C GLN A 259 -0.77 -9.96 10.18
N LEU A 260 -0.65 -9.25 11.30
CA LEU A 260 -0.42 -7.82 11.34
C LEU A 260 0.76 -7.53 12.27
N ALA A 261 1.78 -6.89 11.73
CA ALA A 261 2.81 -6.21 12.50
C ALA A 261 2.54 -4.71 12.47
N VAL A 262 2.35 -4.09 13.64
CA VAL A 262 2.12 -2.65 13.75
C VAL A 262 3.20 -2.04 14.64
N SER A 263 3.91 -1.06 14.09
CA SER A 263 5.05 -0.44 14.78
C SER A 263 5.16 1.06 14.58
N ASN A 264 5.62 1.77 15.60
CA ASN A 264 5.84 3.23 15.57
C ASN A 264 4.61 4.00 15.05
N SER A 265 3.41 3.45 15.23
CA SER A 265 2.18 3.94 14.61
C SER A 265 1.25 4.55 15.66
N VAL A 266 0.30 5.35 15.20
CA VAL A 266 -0.70 6.00 16.04
C VAL A 266 -2.08 5.46 15.70
N ALA A 267 -2.78 4.92 16.69
CA ALA A 267 -4.20 4.59 16.59
C ALA A 267 -4.99 5.49 17.54
N SER A 268 -5.83 6.38 17.01
CA SER A 268 -6.59 7.31 17.85
C SER A 268 -7.96 7.65 17.34
N LEU A 269 -8.88 7.99 18.24
CA LEU A 269 -10.23 8.45 17.86
C LEU A 269 -11.01 7.43 17.03
N ASN A 270 -10.64 6.16 17.05
CA ASN A 270 -11.42 5.11 16.42
C ASN A 270 -12.60 4.73 17.33
N ILE A 271 -13.79 4.55 16.77
CA ILE A 271 -15.01 4.33 17.55
C ILE A 271 -15.05 2.94 18.20
N GLY A 272 -14.27 2.00 17.68
CA GLY A 272 -14.05 0.65 18.19
C GLY A 272 -12.62 0.50 18.72
N TYR A 273 -11.80 -0.27 18.03
CA TYR A 273 -10.48 -0.69 18.48
C TYR A 273 -9.37 0.22 17.95
N GLY A 274 -8.36 0.50 18.77
CA GLY A 274 -7.12 1.09 18.29
C GLY A 274 -6.29 0.06 17.51
N VAL A 275 -5.98 -1.06 18.15
CA VAL A 275 -5.40 -2.24 17.50
C VAL A 275 -6.14 -3.49 17.97
N GLY A 276 -6.73 -4.23 17.04
CA GLY A 276 -7.54 -5.40 17.33
C GLY A 276 -7.07 -6.68 16.62
N VAL A 277 -7.36 -7.82 17.23
CA VAL A 277 -7.22 -9.13 16.59
C VAL A 277 -8.46 -9.99 16.80
N GLY A 278 -8.92 -10.64 15.73
CA GLY A 278 -10.02 -11.59 15.72
C GLY A 278 -9.57 -13.03 15.43
N ASN A 279 -10.53 -13.90 15.13
CA ASN A 279 -10.29 -15.33 14.85
C ASN A 279 -9.25 -15.55 13.73
N ASN A 280 -8.36 -16.53 13.97
CA ASN A 280 -7.15 -16.85 13.18
C ASN A 280 -6.28 -15.64 12.77
N GLY A 281 -6.40 -14.54 13.50
CA GLY A 281 -5.52 -13.40 13.41
C GLY A 281 -4.34 -13.51 14.38
N THR A 282 -3.20 -12.92 14.01
CA THR A 282 -2.08 -12.66 14.89
C THR A 282 -1.63 -11.21 14.76
N VAL A 283 -1.64 -10.47 15.85
CA VAL A 283 -1.10 -9.11 15.93
C VAL A 283 0.21 -9.10 16.68
N ARG A 284 1.19 -8.35 16.16
CA ARG A 284 2.46 -8.02 16.81
C ARG A 284 2.59 -6.50 16.90
N ALA A 285 2.43 -5.94 18.09
CA ALA A 285 2.44 -4.50 18.32
C ALA A 285 3.69 -4.05 19.08
N SER A 286 4.36 -2.99 18.62
CA SER A 286 5.52 -2.40 19.30
C SER A 286 5.67 -0.90 19.07
N SER A 287 6.04 -0.14 20.10
CA SER A 287 6.32 1.30 19.99
C SER A 287 5.15 2.14 19.43
N ASN A 288 3.90 1.71 19.63
CA ASN A 288 2.73 2.43 19.14
C ASN A 288 2.15 3.38 20.20
N ILE A 289 1.42 4.39 19.76
CA ILE A 289 0.58 5.27 20.59
C ILE A 289 -0.88 4.95 20.28
N VAL A 290 -1.61 4.47 21.28
CA VAL A 290 -2.97 3.94 21.12
C VAL A 290 -3.87 4.59 22.16
N ILE A 291 -4.50 5.69 21.75
CA ILE A 291 -5.15 6.63 22.67
C ILE A 291 -6.49 7.08 22.15
N ARG A 292 -7.44 7.39 23.03
CA ARG A 292 -8.74 7.99 22.65
C ARG A 292 -9.54 7.13 21.67
N ASN A 293 -9.35 5.82 21.67
CA ASN A 293 -10.24 4.87 21.00
C ASN A 293 -11.31 4.39 21.99
N SER A 294 -12.32 3.64 21.55
CA SER A 294 -13.19 2.95 22.50
C SER A 294 -12.40 1.90 23.29
N ASN A 295 -11.72 0.98 22.61
CA ASN A 295 -10.78 0.06 23.24
C ASN A 295 -9.39 0.25 22.64
N GLY A 296 -8.34 0.17 23.46
CA GLY A 296 -6.95 0.27 23.00
C GLY A 296 -6.50 -0.98 22.24
N PHE A 297 -5.92 -1.94 22.98
CA PHE A 297 -5.57 -3.26 22.45
C PHE A 297 -6.66 -4.29 22.72
N VAL A 298 -7.10 -5.00 21.68
CA VAL A 298 -8.19 -5.98 21.79
C VAL A 298 -7.79 -7.32 21.21
N GLN A 299 -7.99 -8.38 21.99
CA GLN A 299 -7.95 -9.77 21.55
C GLN A 299 -9.34 -10.40 21.67
N ASN A 300 -9.90 -10.80 20.53
CA ASN A 300 -11.19 -11.45 20.44
C ASN A 300 -11.04 -12.91 19.96
N GLY A 301 -11.90 -13.78 20.50
CA GLY A 301 -12.01 -15.17 20.06
C GLY A 301 -10.69 -15.94 20.15
N SER A 302 -10.30 -16.61 19.07
CA SER A 302 -9.04 -17.36 18.97
C SER A 302 -7.83 -16.52 18.54
N GLY A 303 -7.99 -15.21 18.36
CA GLY A 303 -6.92 -14.31 17.92
C GLY A 303 -5.75 -14.27 18.88
N VAL A 304 -4.54 -14.05 18.36
CA VAL A 304 -3.32 -13.98 19.18
C VAL A 304 -2.76 -12.57 19.15
N PHE A 305 -2.80 -11.87 20.28
CA PHE A 305 -2.19 -10.55 20.42
C PHE A 305 -0.87 -10.64 21.16
N ARG A 306 0.21 -10.19 20.50
CA ARG A 306 1.54 -10.05 21.09
C ARG A 306 1.94 -8.59 21.13
N SER A 307 2.01 -8.02 22.32
CA SER A 307 2.48 -6.66 22.54
C SER A 307 3.89 -6.70 23.11
N ARG A 308 4.81 -5.92 22.53
CA ARG A 308 6.04 -5.56 23.22
C ARG A 308 5.66 -4.58 24.34
N ALA A 309 6.28 -4.67 25.51
CA ALA A 309 5.98 -3.82 26.67
C ALA A 309 6.48 -2.36 26.51
N ASN A 310 6.44 -1.82 25.29
CA ASN A 310 6.94 -0.50 24.90
C ASN A 310 5.90 0.31 24.10
N ASN A 311 4.63 -0.08 24.14
CA ASN A 311 3.53 0.68 23.56
C ASN A 311 2.94 1.63 24.61
N THR A 312 2.46 2.80 24.18
CA THR A 312 1.64 3.70 25.02
C THR A 312 0.18 3.41 24.72
N VAL A 313 -0.53 2.78 25.64
CA VAL A 313 -1.95 2.43 25.51
C VAL A 313 -2.67 3.00 26.71
N ASP A 314 -3.28 4.17 26.53
CA ASP A 314 -3.86 4.96 27.62
C ASP A 314 -4.97 5.88 27.10
N GLY A 315 -5.88 6.27 27.99
CA GLY A 315 -6.96 7.21 27.68
C GLY A 315 -7.95 6.68 26.63
N ASN A 316 -8.12 5.35 26.53
CA ASN A 316 -9.20 4.74 25.75
C ASN A 316 -10.48 4.66 26.60
N THR A 317 -11.64 4.90 26.00
CA THR A 317 -12.86 5.24 26.77
C THR A 317 -13.53 4.05 27.45
N THR A 318 -13.42 2.85 26.86
CA THR A 318 -13.99 1.60 27.39
C THR A 318 -12.93 0.80 28.15
N ALA A 319 -11.78 0.53 27.50
CA ALA A 319 -10.65 -0.14 28.13
C ALA A 319 -9.36 0.08 27.34
N ASP A 320 -8.23 0.25 28.03
CA ASP A 320 -6.93 0.29 27.35
C ASP A 320 -6.54 -1.09 26.79
N THR A 321 -6.95 -2.16 27.47
CA THR A 321 -6.73 -3.53 26.99
C THR A 321 -7.96 -4.40 27.24
N ASN A 322 -8.29 -5.26 26.29
CA ASN A 322 -9.37 -6.25 26.39
C ASN A 322 -8.91 -7.60 25.78
N GLY A 323 -9.21 -8.71 26.45
CA GLY A 323 -8.73 -10.04 26.07
C GLY A 323 -7.27 -10.31 26.48
N THR A 324 -6.70 -11.41 25.96
CA THR A 324 -5.36 -11.86 26.35
C THR A 324 -4.27 -11.18 25.52
N ILE A 325 -3.55 -10.23 26.13
CA ILE A 325 -2.41 -9.55 25.52
C ILE A 325 -1.11 -10.14 26.08
N THR A 326 -0.33 -10.81 25.23
CA THR A 326 0.90 -11.50 25.66
C THR A 326 2.16 -10.74 25.30
N THR A 327 3.21 -10.86 26.12
CA THR A 327 4.56 -10.40 25.78
C THR A 327 5.40 -11.56 25.24
N PRO A 328 6.14 -11.41 24.12
CA PRO A 328 7.04 -12.45 23.64
C PRO A 328 8.06 -12.86 24.71
N SER A 329 8.25 -14.16 24.91
CA SER A 329 9.15 -14.70 25.93
C SER A 329 10.63 -14.55 25.55
N SER A 330 11.18 -13.34 25.69
CA SER A 330 12.64 -13.10 25.73
C SER A 330 13.05 -11.76 26.36
N PHE A 331 12.28 -11.25 27.33
CA PHE A 331 12.81 -10.34 28.35
C PHE A 331 12.85 -11.06 29.70
N ARG A 332 13.72 -12.06 29.82
CA ARG A 332 14.34 -12.25 31.15
C ARG A 332 15.19 -11.01 31.34
N CYS A 333 14.84 -10.13 32.28
CA CYS A 333 15.79 -9.15 32.76
C CYS A 333 17.07 -9.90 33.13
N CYS A 334 18.12 -9.74 32.32
CA CYS A 334 19.45 -10.08 32.75
C CYS A 334 19.80 -9.08 33.85
N GLY A 335 19.86 -9.55 35.10
CA GLY A 335 20.51 -8.83 36.19
C GLY A 335 19.60 -7.98 37.08
N THR A 336 18.90 -8.62 38.01
CA THR A 336 18.86 -8.10 39.39
C THR A 336 19.36 -9.18 40.34
N THR A 337 20.64 -9.54 40.22
CA THR A 337 21.38 -9.88 41.42
C THR A 337 21.47 -8.60 42.23
N ARG A 338 20.66 -8.50 43.28
CA ARG A 338 20.87 -7.55 44.36
C ARG A 338 22.33 -7.71 44.80
N ARG A 339 23.23 -6.78 44.44
CA ARG A 339 24.40 -6.55 45.27
C ARG A 339 23.84 -6.04 46.58
N ALA A 340 23.78 -6.93 47.57
CA ALA A 340 23.67 -6.53 48.95
C ALA A 340 24.69 -5.41 49.19
N ALA A 341 24.23 -4.28 49.73
CA ALA A 341 25.11 -3.28 50.26
C ALA A 341 26.07 -3.98 51.23
N ALA A 342 27.35 -4.03 50.85
CA ALA A 342 28.40 -4.40 51.78
C ALA A 342 28.37 -3.33 52.88
N LYS A 343 28.02 -3.78 54.08
CA LYS A 343 28.12 -3.01 55.32
C LYS A 343 29.62 -2.73 55.52
N GLU A 344 30.07 -1.52 55.25
CA GLU A 344 31.41 -1.07 55.67
C GLU A 344 31.49 -1.16 57.20
N PRO A 345 32.50 -1.85 57.78
CA PRO A 345 32.76 -1.76 59.20
C PRO A 345 33.55 -0.46 59.47
N HIS A 346 32.84 0.56 59.94
CA HIS A 346 33.48 1.62 60.73
C HIS A 346 33.84 1.07 62.10
N SER A 347 35.13 0.95 62.41
CA SER A 347 35.65 1.14 63.77
C SER A 347 37.18 1.27 63.80
N GLU A 348 37.63 2.37 64.41
CA GLU A 348 38.89 2.51 65.16
C GLU A 348 40.23 2.60 64.41
N GLU A 349 40.50 3.75 63.77
CA GLU A 349 41.89 4.26 63.73
C GLU A 349 42.02 5.80 63.53
N GLN A 350 41.10 6.60 64.07
CA GLN A 350 41.16 8.07 64.03
C GLN A 350 41.33 8.71 65.43
N SER A 351 41.79 7.95 66.42
CA SER A 351 41.96 8.40 67.82
C SER A 351 43.42 8.53 68.29
N LYS A 352 44.41 8.64 67.39
CA LYS A 352 45.83 8.75 67.79
C LYS A 352 46.67 9.82 67.08
N VAL A 353 46.05 10.76 66.36
CA VAL A 353 46.80 11.84 65.66
C VAL A 353 46.48 13.25 66.21
N TRP A 354 45.71 13.36 67.29
CA TRP A 354 45.37 14.64 67.95
C TRP A 354 45.84 14.73 69.42
N SER A 355 47.06 14.24 69.71
CA SER A 355 47.70 14.42 71.03
C SER A 355 49.13 14.95 70.91
N GLY A 356 49.36 15.94 70.05
CA GLY A 356 50.71 16.45 69.80
C GLY A 356 50.76 17.80 69.13
N LEU A 357 49.88 18.74 69.49
CA LEU A 357 49.99 20.15 69.06
C LEU A 357 49.19 21.08 69.97
N GLU A 358 49.51 21.08 71.26
CA GLU A 358 49.23 22.20 72.19
C GLU A 358 50.13 22.06 73.42
N ALA A 359 51.41 22.39 73.26
CA ALA A 359 52.30 22.71 74.36
C ALA A 359 53.32 23.74 73.87
N SER A 360 53.43 24.84 74.62
CA SER A 360 54.36 25.98 74.52
C SER A 360 53.94 27.19 73.67
N PHE A 361 53.06 28.04 74.25
CA PHE A 361 53.25 29.49 74.37
C PHE A 361 52.49 30.03 75.59
N SER A 362 53.11 29.88 76.75
CA SER A 362 53.25 30.89 77.81
C SER A 362 54.54 30.59 78.55
#